data_AF-A0A9D8WL12-F1
#
_entry.id   AF-A0A9D8WL12-F1
#
_cell.length_a   1.000
_cell.length_b   1.000
_cell.length_c   1.000
_cell.angle_alpha   90.00
_cell.angle_beta   90.00
_cell.angle_gamma   90.00
#
_symmetry.space_group_name_H-M   'P 1'
#
loop_
_entity.id
_entity.type
_entity.pdbx_description
1 polymer ?
#
loop_
_entity_poly.entity_id
_entity_poly.type
_entity_poly.pdbx_seq_one_letter_code
_entity_poly.pdbx_strand_id
1 'polypeptide(L)' 'MRRPAVILLFLLLALPLWGVRGPASAVKVLQSDGTTLSIRILGDENFSCKTTLDGYIVARGKDGIYYFADYEKGFL' A
#
# COMPACT_ATOMS: atom_id res chain seq x y z
N MET A 1 -30.24 20.17 -27.92
CA MET A 1 -28.98 19.78 -27.23
C MET A 1 -28.91 18.26 -27.11
N ARG A 2 -28.05 17.61 -27.90
CA ARG A 2 -26.75 17.09 -27.42
C ARG A 2 -26.75 15.62 -26.91
N ARG A 3 -27.54 14.68 -27.49
CA ARG A 3 -27.37 13.22 -27.26
C ARG A 3 -25.92 12.73 -27.39
N PRO A 4 -25.16 13.07 -28.45
CA PRO A 4 -23.75 12.70 -28.52
C PRO A 4 -22.91 13.39 -27.43
N ALA A 5 -23.28 14.58 -26.98
CA ALA A 5 -22.55 15.25 -25.91
C ALA A 5 -22.81 14.61 -24.53
N VAL A 6 -23.99 14.02 -24.30
CA VAL A 6 -24.27 13.24 -23.08
C VAL A 6 -23.42 11.97 -23.08
N ILE A 7 -23.35 11.25 -24.22
CA ILE A 7 -22.51 10.06 -24.36
C ILE A 7 -21.02 10.42 -24.18
N LEU A 8 -20.57 11.50 -24.79
CA LEU A 8 -19.21 12.01 -24.67
C LEU A 8 -18.88 12.41 -23.22
N LEU A 9 -19.83 13.04 -22.50
CA LEU A 9 -19.68 13.38 -21.09
C LEU A 9 -19.49 12.13 -20.22
N PHE A 10 -20.30 11.09 -20.42
CA PHE A 10 -20.13 9.82 -19.69
C PHE A 10 -18.80 9.12 -20.02
N LEU A 11 -18.33 9.21 -21.26
CA LEU A 11 -17.02 8.70 -21.68
C LEU A 11 -15.85 9.44 -21.00
N LEU A 12 -15.94 10.77 -20.88
CA LEU A 12 -14.94 11.60 -20.20
C LEU A 12 -14.90 11.32 -18.69
N LEU A 13 -16.04 11.05 -18.06
CA LEU A 13 -16.15 10.72 -16.64
C LEU A 13 -15.66 9.29 -16.31
N ALA A 14 -15.57 8.41 -17.30
CA ALA A 14 -15.09 7.04 -17.12
C ALA A 14 -13.56 6.91 -17.21
N LEU A 15 -12.84 7.99 -17.49
CA LEU A 15 -11.37 7.97 -17.48
C LEU A 15 -10.87 7.70 -16.05
N PRO A 16 -9.95 6.74 -15.85
CA PRO A 16 -9.39 6.47 -14.54
C PRO A 16 -8.60 7.69 -14.06
N LEU A 17 -8.95 8.23 -12.90
CA LEU A 17 -8.11 9.18 -12.19
C LEU A 17 -6.90 8.41 -11.65
N TRP A 18 -5.70 8.70 -12.16
CA TRP A 18 -4.49 8.12 -11.60
C TRP A 18 -4.33 8.53 -10.13
N GLY A 19 -3.99 7.53 -9.32
CA GLY A 19 -3.96 7.60 -7.87
C GLY A 19 -3.00 8.65 -7.30
N VAL A 20 -3.39 9.22 -6.17
CA VAL A 20 -2.52 10.10 -5.38
C VAL A 20 -1.69 9.22 -4.44
N ARG A 21 -0.37 9.40 -4.44
CA ARG A 21 0.53 8.70 -3.52
C ARG A 21 0.03 8.90 -2.08
N GLY A 22 -0.28 7.80 -1.40
CA GLY A 22 -0.69 7.82 0.01
C GLY A 22 0.39 8.40 0.92
N PRO A 23 0.01 8.96 2.09
CA PRO A 23 0.96 9.57 3.02
C PRO A 23 2.01 8.55 3.49
N ALA A 24 3.28 8.83 3.18
CA ALA A 24 4.42 7.97 3.48
C ALA A 24 4.92 8.07 4.93
N SER A 25 4.06 8.45 5.88
CA SER A 25 4.44 8.62 7.27
C SER A 25 4.71 7.26 7.91
N ALA A 26 5.92 7.08 8.43
CA ALA A 26 6.29 5.86 9.13
C ALA A 26 5.65 5.80 10.52
N VAL A 27 5.14 4.62 10.87
CA VAL A 27 4.58 4.29 12.17
C VAL A 27 5.59 3.43 12.92
N LYS A 28 5.83 3.77 14.20
CA LYS A 28 6.65 2.95 15.09
C LYS A 28 5.81 1.87 15.75
N VAL A 29 6.27 0.63 15.70
CA VAL A 29 5.61 -0.54 16.29
C VAL A 29 6.54 -1.17 17.31
N LEU A 30 6.09 -1.30 18.56
CA LEU A 30 6.79 -2.08 19.58
C LEU A 30 6.59 -3.57 19.30
N GLN A 31 7.68 -4.32 19.20
CA GLN A 31 7.66 -5.77 19.01
C GLN A 31 7.66 -6.50 20.36
N SER A 32 7.38 -7.79 20.33
CA SER A 32 7.28 -8.63 21.53
C SER A 32 8.60 -8.79 22.29
N ASP A 33 9.72 -8.61 21.60
CA ASP A 33 11.07 -8.65 22.17
C ASP A 33 11.51 -7.29 22.77
N GLY A 34 10.64 -6.29 22.76
CA GLY A 34 10.91 -4.94 23.25
C GLY A 34 11.60 -4.03 22.24
N THR A 35 11.93 -4.51 21.03
CA THR A 35 12.49 -3.67 19.97
C THR A 35 11.40 -2.82 19.31
N THR A 36 11.80 -1.70 18.69
CA THR A 36 10.87 -0.82 17.98
C THR A 36 11.15 -0.86 16.48
N LEU A 37 10.17 -1.31 15.71
CA LEU A 37 10.24 -1.37 14.26
C LEU A 37 9.54 -0.16 13.64
N SER A 38 10.22 0.58 12.76
CA SER A 38 9.63 1.70 12.03
C SER A 38 9.16 1.24 10.65
N ILE A 39 7.85 1.29 10.41
CA ILE A 39 7.22 0.73 9.21
C ILE A 39 6.48 1.83 8.45
N ARG A 40 6.62 1.88 7.13
CA ARG A 40 5.80 2.71 6.24
C ARG A 40 5.02 1.83 5.26
N ILE A 41 3.86 2.31 4.84
CA ILE A 41 3.10 1.69 3.75
C ILE A 41 3.52 2.36 2.45
N LEU A 42 3.94 1.55 1.47
CA LEU A 42 4.20 1.97 0.10
C LEU A 42 3.10 1.39 -0.77
N GLY A 43 2.55 2.19 -1.67
CA GLY A 43 1.48 1.72 -2.53
C GLY A 43 0.67 2.83 -3.18
N ASP A 44 -0.23 2.40 -4.04
CA ASP A 44 -1.36 3.17 -4.56
C ASP A 44 -2.68 2.52 -4.07
N GLU A 45 -3.82 2.94 -4.62
CA GLU A 45 -5.13 2.39 -4.24
C GLU A 45 -5.32 0.92 -4.64
N ASN A 46 -4.49 0.40 -5.55
CA ASN A 46 -4.62 -0.94 -6.09
C ASN A 46 -3.64 -1.93 -5.45
N PHE A 47 -2.49 -1.45 -4.98
CA PHE A 47 -1.47 -2.27 -4.35
C PHE A 47 -0.79 -1.56 -3.18
N SER A 48 -0.65 -2.25 -2.04
CA SER A 48 0.13 -1.76 -0.91
C SER A 48 1.02 -2.82 -0.29
N CYS A 49 2.24 -2.43 0.07
CA CYS A 49 3.19 -3.22 0.84
C CYS A 49 3.69 -2.42 2.05
N LYS A 50 4.07 -3.13 3.10
CA LYS A 50 4.68 -2.53 4.30
C LYS A 50 6.18 -2.72 4.22
N THR A 51 6.92 -1.65 4.45
CA THR A 51 8.39 -1.68 4.44
C THR A 51 8.96 -1.04 5.69
N THR A 52 10.13 -1.50 6.11
CA THR A 52 10.95 -0.73 7.04
C THR A 52 11.46 0.55 6.37
N LEU A 53 11.94 1.50 7.17
CA LEU A 53 12.58 2.70 6.64
C LEU A 53 13.81 2.39 5.76
N ASP A 54 14.49 1.28 6.06
CA ASP A 54 15.65 0.78 5.32
C ASP A 54 15.28 0.01 4.03
N GLY A 55 13.99 -0.16 3.75
CA GLY A 55 13.48 -0.69 2.48
C GLY A 55 13.16 -2.18 2.45
N TYR A 56 13.27 -2.90 3.57
CA TYR A 56 12.89 -4.31 3.64
C TYR A 56 11.36 -4.46 3.76
N ILE A 57 10.73 -5.36 2.99
CA ILE A 57 9.30 -5.65 3.16
C ILE A 57 9.07 -6.47 4.42
N VAL A 58 8.01 -6.12 5.12
CA VAL A 58 7.56 -6.82 6.31
C VAL A 58 6.11 -7.24 6.18
N ALA A 59 5.81 -8.42 6.73
CA ALA A 59 4.48 -8.99 6.79
C ALA A 59 4.08 -9.20 8.25
N ARG A 60 2.78 -9.05 8.54
CA ARG A 60 2.27 -9.31 9.89
C ARG A 60 1.85 -10.76 9.99
N GLY A 61 2.47 -11.51 10.91
CA GLY A 61 2.08 -12.87 11.24
C GLY A 61 0.71 -12.93 11.94
N LYS A 62 0.19 -14.14 12.11
CA LYS A 62 -1.09 -14.38 12.80
C LYS A 62 -1.05 -14.01 14.29
N ASP A 63 0.13 -14.01 14.87
CA ASP A 63 0.44 -13.54 16.24
C ASP A 63 0.45 -12.00 16.36
N GLY A 64 0.32 -11.30 15.25
CA GLY A 64 0.35 -9.85 15.22
C GLY A 64 1.75 -9.25 15.22
N ILE A 65 2.81 -10.06 15.14
CA ILE A 65 4.22 -9.65 15.07
C ILE A 65 4.60 -9.41 13.60
N TYR A 66 5.56 -8.51 13.36
CA TYR A 66 6.08 -8.24 12.02
C TYR A 66 7.34 -9.04 11.73
N TYR A 67 7.35 -9.73 10.59
CA TYR A 67 8.45 -10.54 10.07
C TYR A 67 8.94 -9.98 8.74
N PHE A 68 10.22 -10.18 8.43
CA PHE A 68 10.74 -9.88 7.10
C PHE A 68 10.20 -10.88 6.07
N ALA A 69 9.73 -10.36 4.94
CA ALA A 69 9.29 -11.20 3.85
C ALA A 69 10.49 -11.87 3.17
N ASP A 70 10.43 -13.19 2.99
CA ASP A 70 11.41 -13.97 2.24
C ASP A 70 10.85 -14.28 0.84
N TYR A 71 11.36 -13.59 -0.18
CA TYR A 71 10.88 -13.71 -1.55
C TYR A 71 11.43 -14.94 -2.28
N GLU A 72 12.48 -15.57 -1.76
CA GLU A 72 13.05 -16.75 -2.42
C GLU A 72 12.14 -17.97 -2.26
N LYS A 73 11.37 -18.01 -1.17
CA LYS A 73 10.52 -19.17 -0.83
C LYS A 73 9.05 -19.02 -1.24
N GLY A 74 8.64 -17.85 -1.72
CA GLY A 74 7.27 -17.62 -2.19
C GLY A 74 6.19 -17.71 -1.09
N PHE A 75 6.58 -17.68 0.18
CA PHE A 75 5.66 -17.70 1.32
C PHE A 75 5.75 -16.39 2.11
N LEU A 76 4.57 -15.90 2.51
CA LEU A 76 4.37 -14.97 3.62
C LEU A 76 4.09 -15.77 4.90
#